data_AF-A0A949CXL5-F1
#
_entry.id   AF-A0A949CXL5-F1
#
_cell.length_a   1.000
_cell.length_b   1.000
_cell.length_c   1.000
_cell.angle_alpha   90.00
_cell.angle_beta   90.00
_cell.angle_gamma   90.00
#
_symmetry.space_group_name_H-M   'P 1'
#
loop_
_entity.id
_entity.type
_entity.pdbx_description
1 polymer ?
#
loop_
_entity_poly.entity_id
_entity_poly.type
_entity_poly.pdbx_seq_one_letter_code
_entity_poly.pdbx_strand_id
1 'polypeptide(L)'
;FGALAHGIGTSEVEHVLATQTLLAKKAKNMLVKVEGDLAPGITAKDVVLAIIGKIGTAGGTGYTIEFGGSALRSLSMEGRMTVCNMAIEAGARAGLVAVDDKTIAYVKGRPMAPKGVEWDQAVAYWRTLHSDPDAKWDAVVELDAAAIRPQVTWGTSPEMVLSIEDRVPDPDKEKDASKRAAIENALKYMGLEPNKAINDIRVDKVFIGSCTNSRIEDMREAAAVVKRMGGRVASNVKLALVVPGSGLVKVQAEAEGLHEVFKAAGFEWRQPGCSMCLAMNADRLEPGERCASTSNRNFEGRQGAGGRTHLVSPAMAAAAALAGHFVDIRRIA
;
A
#
# COMPACT_ATOMS: atom_id res chain seq x y z
N PHE A 1 1.20 -4.05 15.31
CA PHE A 1 0.43 -4.67 16.41
C PHE A 1 1.28 -5.54 17.33
N GLY A 2 2.58 -5.73 17.09
CA GLY A 2 3.38 -6.64 17.92
C GLY A 2 3.00 -8.11 17.78
N ALA A 3 2.37 -8.50 16.66
CA ALA A 3 1.93 -9.86 16.42
C ALA A 3 2.58 -10.39 15.13
N LEU A 4 3.15 -11.59 15.21
CA LEU A 4 3.61 -12.32 14.03
C LEU A 4 2.39 -12.90 13.31
N ALA A 5 2.07 -12.36 12.15
CA ALA A 5 0.94 -12.78 11.34
C ALA A 5 1.36 -12.99 9.88
N HIS A 6 0.92 -14.10 9.29
CA HIS A 6 1.13 -14.40 7.88
C HIS A 6 0.02 -15.30 7.35
N GLY A 7 -0.16 -15.29 6.03
CA GLY A 7 -1.06 -16.22 5.35
C GLY A 7 -0.55 -17.65 5.41
N ILE A 8 -1.48 -18.60 5.38
CA ILE A 8 -1.23 -20.05 5.28
C ILE A 8 -2.25 -20.65 4.30
N GLY A 9 -1.91 -21.78 3.70
CA GLY A 9 -2.79 -22.49 2.76
C GLY A 9 -3.96 -23.18 3.47
N THR A 10 -5.00 -23.56 2.71
CA THR A 10 -6.21 -24.18 3.27
C THR A 10 -5.92 -25.45 4.09
N SER A 11 -5.02 -26.31 3.63
CA SER A 11 -4.62 -27.52 4.37
C SER A 11 -3.87 -27.19 5.67
N GLU A 12 -3.11 -26.11 5.70
CA GLU A 12 -2.47 -25.63 6.94
C GLU A 12 -3.51 -25.06 7.90
N VAL A 13 -4.55 -24.38 7.41
CA VAL A 13 -5.68 -23.92 8.24
C VAL A 13 -6.39 -25.09 8.90
N GLU A 14 -6.71 -26.15 8.14
CA GLU A 14 -7.31 -27.37 8.68
C GLU A 14 -6.44 -27.97 9.79
N HIS A 15 -5.13 -28.07 9.55
CA HIS A 15 -4.19 -28.56 10.54
C HIS A 15 -4.16 -27.68 11.81
N VAL A 16 -4.10 -26.35 11.68
CA VAL A 16 -4.13 -25.42 12.82
C VAL A 16 -5.43 -25.54 13.60
N LEU A 17 -6.58 -25.68 12.94
CA LEU A 17 -7.86 -25.85 13.63
C LEU A 17 -7.89 -27.17 14.41
N ALA A 18 -7.32 -28.25 13.85
CA ALA A 18 -7.28 -29.55 14.48
C ALA A 18 -6.26 -29.65 15.63
N THR A 19 -5.09 -29.02 15.49
CA THR A 19 -3.93 -29.24 16.38
C THR A 19 -3.52 -28.03 17.20
N GLN A 20 -4.01 -26.83 16.86
CA GLN A 20 -3.55 -25.55 17.40
C GLN A 20 -2.05 -25.30 17.19
N THR A 21 -1.44 -25.98 16.21
CA THR A 21 -0.02 -25.85 15.88
C THR A 21 0.20 -25.79 14.37
N LEU A 22 1.37 -25.32 13.96
CA LEU A 22 1.79 -25.27 12.56
C LEU A 22 3.28 -25.61 12.45
N LEU A 23 3.63 -26.57 11.60
CA LEU A 23 5.03 -26.83 11.28
C LEU A 23 5.57 -25.72 10.38
N ALA A 24 6.53 -24.95 10.88
CA ALA A 24 7.14 -23.87 10.13
C ALA A 24 8.66 -23.83 10.32
N LYS A 25 9.39 -23.57 9.23
CA LYS A 25 10.81 -23.21 9.31
C LYS A 25 10.93 -21.78 9.85
N LYS A 26 11.79 -21.58 10.85
CA LYS A 26 12.12 -20.25 11.37
C LYS A 26 12.68 -19.38 10.24
N ALA A 27 12.06 -18.23 10.02
CA ALA A 27 12.55 -17.23 9.08
C ALA A 27 13.77 -16.49 9.64
N LYS A 28 14.61 -15.98 8.74
CA LYS A 28 15.68 -15.04 9.09
C LYS A 28 15.10 -13.67 9.45
N ASN A 29 15.87 -12.85 10.15
CA ASN A 29 15.46 -11.50 10.56
C ASN A 29 16.03 -10.46 9.61
N MET A 30 15.16 -9.69 8.95
CA MET A 30 15.55 -8.53 8.17
C MET A 30 15.08 -7.25 8.86
N LEU A 31 15.96 -6.27 9.02
CA LEU A 31 15.59 -4.92 9.43
C LEU A 31 15.48 -4.03 8.19
N VAL A 32 14.31 -3.46 7.95
CA VAL A 32 14.14 -2.34 7.02
C VAL A 32 14.04 -1.07 7.85
N LYS A 33 15.09 -0.25 7.81
CA LYS A 33 15.24 0.95 8.61
C LYS A 33 15.08 2.19 7.74
N VAL A 34 14.04 2.99 8.01
CA VAL A 34 13.83 4.27 7.32
C VAL A 34 13.95 5.41 8.33
N GLU A 35 15.01 6.20 8.21
CA GLU A 35 15.34 7.30 9.11
C GLU A 35 15.05 8.66 8.47
N GLY A 36 14.83 9.67 9.31
CA GLY A 36 14.44 11.03 8.92
C GLY A 36 12.93 11.25 8.96
N ASP A 37 12.52 12.40 8.41
CA ASP A 37 11.13 12.83 8.31
C ASP A 37 10.63 12.70 6.87
N LEU A 38 9.38 12.23 6.72
CA LEU A 38 8.72 12.15 5.43
C LEU A 38 8.34 13.56 4.95
N ALA A 39 8.59 13.86 3.68
CA ALA A 39 8.16 15.11 3.08
C ALA A 39 6.62 15.24 3.08
N PRO A 40 6.06 16.47 3.09
CA PRO A 40 4.62 16.67 2.99
C PRO A 40 4.02 15.94 1.78
N GLY A 41 2.92 15.23 2.01
CA GLY A 41 2.24 14.44 0.97
C GLY A 41 2.80 13.03 0.75
N ILE A 42 3.92 12.66 1.37
CA ILE A 42 4.44 11.29 1.33
C ILE A 42 3.78 10.45 2.42
N THR A 43 3.24 9.28 2.06
CA THR A 43 2.54 8.41 3.02
C THR A 43 3.17 7.03 3.14
N ALA A 44 2.62 6.21 4.03
CA ALA A 44 3.06 4.83 4.23
C ALA A 44 3.04 4.00 2.93
N LYS A 45 2.15 4.32 2.00
CA LYS A 45 2.07 3.65 0.70
C LYS A 45 3.30 3.95 -0.16
N ASP A 46 3.72 5.21 -0.22
CA ASP A 46 4.93 5.61 -0.92
C ASP A 46 6.18 5.00 -0.28
N VAL A 47 6.22 4.95 1.06
CA VAL A 47 7.32 4.32 1.81
C VAL A 47 7.47 2.85 1.46
N VAL A 48 6.38 2.06 1.52
CA VAL A 48 6.48 0.63 1.25
C VAL A 48 6.74 0.32 -0.22
N LEU A 49 6.20 1.13 -1.14
CA LEU A 49 6.53 1.01 -2.56
C LEU A 49 8.01 1.32 -2.83
N ALA A 50 8.58 2.36 -2.21
CA ALA A 50 10.01 2.65 -2.31
C ALA A 50 10.89 1.53 -1.73
N ILE A 51 10.46 0.91 -0.62
CA ILE A 51 11.12 -0.28 -0.06
C ILE A 51 11.09 -1.42 -1.07
N ILE A 52 9.93 -1.76 -1.62
CA ILE A 52 9.77 -2.85 -2.59
C ILE A 52 10.57 -2.58 -3.88
N GLY A 53 10.57 -1.34 -4.38
CA GLY A 53 11.41 -0.95 -5.52
C GLY A 53 12.91 -1.12 -5.26
N LYS A 54 13.35 -0.91 -4.01
CA LYS A 54 14.74 -1.10 -3.60
C LYS A 54 15.16 -2.56 -3.47
N ILE A 55 14.31 -3.40 -2.87
CA ILE A 55 14.68 -4.79 -2.54
C ILE A 55 14.13 -5.83 -3.54
N GLY A 56 13.20 -5.43 -4.40
CA GLY A 56 12.49 -6.30 -5.31
C GLY A 56 11.43 -7.17 -4.63
N THR A 57 10.62 -7.87 -5.41
CA THR A 57 9.58 -8.77 -4.90
C THR A 57 10.14 -10.06 -4.30
N ALA A 58 11.42 -10.33 -4.50
CA ALA A 58 12.11 -11.48 -3.90
C ALA A 58 13.04 -11.08 -2.74
N GLY A 59 13.21 -9.78 -2.43
CA GLY A 59 14.20 -9.29 -1.48
C GLY A 59 14.00 -9.82 -0.06
N GLY A 60 12.75 -10.01 0.36
CA GLY A 60 12.37 -10.55 1.66
C GLY A 60 12.25 -12.08 1.72
N THR A 61 12.57 -12.81 0.64
CA THR A 61 12.34 -14.26 0.59
C THR A 61 13.08 -14.98 1.72
N GLY A 62 12.33 -15.71 2.56
CA GLY A 62 12.87 -16.43 3.71
C GLY A 62 13.11 -15.57 4.97
N TYR A 63 12.72 -14.30 4.94
CA TYR A 63 12.82 -13.38 6.07
C TYR A 63 11.44 -13.06 6.68
N THR A 64 11.47 -12.67 7.95
CA THR A 64 10.50 -11.76 8.55
C THR A 64 11.12 -10.37 8.55
N ILE A 65 10.38 -9.38 8.05
CA ILE A 65 10.82 -7.98 8.04
C ILE A 65 10.35 -7.29 9.32
N GLU A 66 11.26 -6.67 10.06
CA GLU A 66 10.94 -5.62 11.00
C GLU A 66 11.11 -4.25 10.31
N PHE A 67 10.04 -3.47 10.28
CA PHE A 67 10.03 -2.10 9.79
C PHE A 67 10.36 -1.15 10.96
N GLY A 68 11.56 -0.60 10.93
CA GLY A 68 12.11 0.29 11.96
C GLY A 68 12.56 1.64 11.42
N GLY A 69 13.13 2.46 12.30
CA GLY A 69 13.58 3.83 11.99
C GLY A 69 12.54 4.90 12.33
N SER A 70 12.97 6.17 12.40
CA SER A 70 12.16 7.28 12.87
C SER A 70 10.90 7.48 12.03
N ALA A 71 10.98 7.31 10.71
CA ALA A 71 9.85 7.46 9.81
C ALA A 71 8.78 6.39 10.04
N LEU A 72 9.17 5.14 10.27
CA LEU A 72 8.20 4.06 10.54
C LEU A 72 7.55 4.23 11.93
N ARG A 73 8.33 4.68 12.92
CA ARG A 73 7.79 5.03 14.25
C ARG A 73 6.85 6.23 14.19
N SER A 74 7.11 7.20 13.30
CA SER A 74 6.26 8.39 13.14
C SER A 74 4.91 8.09 12.49
N LEU A 75 4.78 7.00 11.72
CA LEU A 75 3.50 6.56 11.17
C LEU A 75 2.42 6.32 12.24
N SER A 76 1.17 6.51 11.83
CA SER A 76 -0.02 6.05 12.55
C SER A 76 -0.08 4.52 12.56
N MET A 77 -1.00 3.94 13.33
CA MET A 77 -1.25 2.50 13.28
C MET A 77 -1.81 2.04 11.94
N GLU A 78 -2.59 2.87 11.25
CA GLU A 78 -3.15 2.58 9.93
C GLU A 78 -2.04 2.57 8.87
N GLY A 79 -1.12 3.53 8.88
CA GLY A 79 0.07 3.52 8.03
C GLY A 79 1.01 2.35 8.32
N ARG A 80 1.15 1.93 9.58
CA ARG A 80 1.89 0.70 9.92
C ARG A 80 1.23 -0.55 9.34
N MET A 81 -0.10 -0.59 9.27
CA MET A 81 -0.79 -1.70 8.62
C MET A 81 -0.57 -1.70 7.11
N THR A 82 -0.48 -0.53 6.46
CA THR A 82 -0.13 -0.43 5.04
C THR A 82 1.24 -1.04 4.76
N VAL A 83 2.28 -0.68 5.52
CA VAL A 83 3.63 -1.25 5.30
C VAL A 83 3.68 -2.75 5.62
N CYS A 84 3.06 -3.19 6.72
CA CYS A 84 3.02 -4.60 7.09
C CYS A 84 2.21 -5.45 6.09
N ASN A 85 1.12 -4.90 5.54
CA ASN A 85 0.30 -5.60 4.55
C ASN A 85 1.11 -5.93 3.29
N MET A 86 1.98 -5.01 2.89
CA MET A 86 2.79 -5.15 1.68
C MET A 86 4.15 -5.84 1.89
N ALA A 87 4.42 -6.39 3.08
CA ALA A 87 5.62 -7.19 3.32
C ALA A 87 5.70 -8.43 2.41
N ILE A 88 4.54 -9.03 2.11
CA ILE A 88 4.46 -10.19 1.20
C ILE A 88 4.74 -9.82 -0.25
N GLU A 89 4.41 -8.59 -0.66
CA GLU A 89 4.77 -8.06 -1.99
C GLU A 89 6.28 -7.80 -2.12
N ALA A 90 7.00 -7.65 -1.01
CA ALA A 90 8.47 -7.69 -0.95
C ALA A 90 9.05 -9.12 -0.85
N GLY A 91 8.20 -10.15 -0.86
CA GLY A 91 8.60 -11.56 -0.75
C GLY A 91 8.81 -12.06 0.68
N ALA A 92 8.59 -11.22 1.69
CA ALA A 92 8.71 -11.63 3.08
C ALA A 92 7.49 -12.42 3.56
N ARG A 93 7.71 -13.37 4.47
CA ARG A 93 6.61 -14.18 5.03
C ARG A 93 5.72 -13.32 5.93
N ALA A 94 6.32 -12.39 6.67
CA ALA A 94 5.64 -11.51 7.60
C ALA A 94 6.37 -10.17 7.71
N GLY A 95 5.62 -9.13 8.10
CA GLY A 95 6.12 -7.79 8.39
C GLY A 95 5.68 -7.33 9.77
N LEU A 96 6.59 -6.76 10.54
CA LEU A 96 6.38 -6.35 11.93
C LEU A 96 6.78 -4.90 12.15
N VAL A 97 6.10 -4.25 13.09
CA VAL A 97 6.51 -2.97 13.68
C VAL A 97 6.43 -3.15 15.19
N ALA A 98 7.51 -2.78 15.88
CA ALA A 98 7.61 -2.82 17.33
C ALA A 98 6.44 -2.09 18.01
N VAL A 99 6.02 -2.60 19.17
CA VAL A 99 4.98 -1.96 19.97
C VAL A 99 5.53 -0.70 20.63
N ASP A 100 4.70 0.34 20.62
CA ASP A 100 4.95 1.61 21.28
C ASP A 100 3.63 2.22 21.80
N ASP A 101 3.70 3.44 22.33
CA ASP A 101 2.56 4.16 22.87
C ASP A 101 1.44 4.37 21.84
N LYS A 102 1.77 4.57 20.55
CA LYS A 102 0.76 4.67 19.48
C LYS A 102 0.00 3.37 19.31
N THR A 103 0.70 2.24 19.40
CA THR A 103 0.09 0.91 19.31
C THR A 103 -0.85 0.68 20.49
N ILE A 104 -0.40 0.98 21.71
CA ILE A 104 -1.21 0.84 22.94
C ILE A 104 -2.44 1.77 22.89
N ALA A 105 -2.24 3.04 22.54
CA ALA A 105 -3.33 4.02 22.44
C ALA A 105 -4.37 3.61 21.40
N TYR A 106 -3.95 3.05 20.27
CA TYR A 106 -4.85 2.59 19.22
C TYR A 106 -5.74 1.42 19.66
N VAL A 107 -5.22 0.49 20.46
CA VAL A 107 -5.97 -0.67 20.95
C VAL A 107 -6.91 -0.31 22.12
N LYS A 108 -6.55 0.70 22.91
CA LYS A 108 -7.30 1.09 24.11
C LYS A 108 -8.77 1.38 23.82
N GLY A 109 -9.67 0.72 24.55
CA GLY A 109 -11.11 0.93 24.45
C GLY A 109 -11.77 0.37 23.19
N ARG A 110 -11.03 -0.30 22.29
CA ARG A 110 -11.62 -0.99 21.14
C ARG A 110 -12.41 -2.22 21.58
N PRO A 111 -13.40 -2.68 20.78
CA PRO A 111 -14.06 -3.95 21.02
C PRO A 111 -13.04 -5.08 21.19
N MET A 112 -13.28 -5.98 22.15
CA MET A 112 -12.41 -7.10 22.50
C MET A 112 -11.04 -6.74 23.09
N ALA A 113 -10.71 -5.45 23.29
CA ALA A 113 -9.53 -5.07 24.06
C ALA A 113 -9.71 -5.44 25.55
N PRO A 114 -8.65 -5.88 26.25
CA PRO A 114 -8.72 -6.15 27.69
C PRO A 114 -9.09 -4.89 28.47
N LYS A 115 -9.63 -5.06 29.68
CA LYS A 115 -10.13 -3.96 30.53
C LYS A 115 -9.62 -4.11 31.97
N GLY A 116 -9.57 -3.00 32.70
CA GLY A 116 -9.17 -2.99 34.11
C GLY A 116 -7.78 -3.60 34.32
N VAL A 117 -7.65 -4.51 35.28
CA VAL A 117 -6.37 -5.15 35.62
C VAL A 117 -5.76 -5.93 34.44
N GLU A 118 -6.58 -6.58 33.62
CA GLU A 118 -6.11 -7.30 32.43
C GLU A 118 -5.50 -6.35 31.39
N TRP A 119 -6.01 -5.11 31.30
CA TRP A 119 -5.43 -4.09 30.43
C TRP A 119 -4.02 -3.72 30.89
N ASP A 120 -3.83 -3.49 32.19
CA ASP A 120 -2.53 -3.11 32.74
C ASP A 120 -1.49 -4.23 32.55
N GLN A 121 -1.90 -5.49 32.77
CA GLN A 121 -1.08 -6.67 32.51
C GLN A 121 -0.73 -6.81 31.02
N ALA A 122 -1.71 -6.64 30.14
CA ALA A 122 -1.50 -6.71 28.70
C ALA A 122 -0.55 -5.61 28.22
N VAL A 123 -0.71 -4.37 28.70
CA VAL A 123 0.20 -3.26 28.37
C VAL A 123 1.61 -3.53 28.86
N ALA A 124 1.78 -4.04 30.08
CA ALA A 124 3.09 -4.41 30.61
C ALA A 124 3.79 -5.44 29.70
N TYR A 125 3.07 -6.47 29.26
CA TYR A 125 3.60 -7.45 28.31
C TYR A 125 3.84 -6.86 26.92
N TRP A 126 2.89 -6.11 26.36
CA TRP A 126 3.04 -5.54 25.01
C TRP A 126 4.22 -4.58 24.91
N ARG A 127 4.57 -3.89 26.00
CA ARG A 127 5.78 -3.04 26.04
C ARG A 127 7.09 -3.82 25.90
N THR A 128 7.10 -5.14 26.05
CA THR A 128 8.27 -5.98 25.77
C THR A 128 8.32 -6.45 24.31
N LEU A 129 7.31 -6.16 23.50
CA LEU A 129 7.22 -6.60 22.10
C LEU A 129 7.95 -5.63 21.16
N HIS A 130 9.25 -5.51 21.36
CA HIS A 130 10.19 -4.80 20.51
C HIS A 130 11.50 -5.59 20.45
N SER A 131 12.34 -5.30 19.45
CA SER A 131 13.68 -5.88 19.38
C SER A 131 14.56 -5.43 20.54
N ASP A 132 15.42 -6.33 21.02
CA ASP A 132 16.47 -6.01 22.00
C ASP A 132 17.52 -5.05 21.40
N PRO A 133 18.20 -4.22 22.20
CA PRO A 133 19.23 -3.29 21.70
C PRO A 133 20.38 -3.97 20.93
N ASP A 134 20.70 -5.22 21.27
CA ASP A 134 21.74 -6.04 20.65
C ASP A 134 21.18 -7.12 19.69
N ALA A 135 19.91 -6.98 19.27
CA ALA A 135 19.28 -7.89 18.33
C ALA A 135 20.10 -8.02 17.04
N LYS A 136 20.34 -9.26 16.64
CA LYS A 136 21.09 -9.59 15.42
C LYS A 136 20.15 -9.68 14.23
N TRP A 137 20.55 -9.00 13.16
CA TRP A 137 19.85 -8.98 11.89
C TRP A 137 20.64 -9.78 10.86
N ASP A 138 19.98 -10.71 10.18
CA ASP A 138 20.55 -11.44 9.06
C ASP A 138 20.73 -10.53 7.83
N ALA A 139 19.90 -9.49 7.72
CA ALA A 139 20.00 -8.45 6.69
C ALA A 139 19.50 -7.10 7.21
N VAL A 140 20.12 -6.01 6.75
CA VAL A 140 19.69 -4.63 7.05
C VAL A 140 19.56 -3.86 5.74
N VAL A 141 18.43 -3.19 5.56
CA VAL A 141 18.15 -2.32 4.41
C VAL A 141 17.82 -0.94 4.95
N GLU A 142 18.62 0.05 4.56
CA GLU A 142 18.44 1.43 5.03
C GLU A 142 17.90 2.34 3.92
N LEU A 143 16.94 3.20 4.25
CA LEU A 143 16.44 4.25 3.37
C LEU A 143 16.38 5.58 4.13
N ASP A 144 16.60 6.67 3.40
CA ASP A 144 16.37 8.03 3.90
C ASP A 144 14.93 8.45 3.57
N ALA A 145 14.15 8.78 4.60
CA ALA A 145 12.77 9.24 4.48
C ALA A 145 12.65 10.51 3.64
N ALA A 146 13.62 11.42 3.74
CA ALA A 146 13.63 12.68 3.00
C ALA A 146 13.90 12.49 1.50
N ALA A 147 14.46 11.34 1.11
CA ALA A 147 14.69 10.97 -0.29
C ALA A 147 13.46 10.32 -0.95
N ILE A 148 12.47 9.88 -0.16
CA ILE A 148 11.26 9.25 -0.71
C ILE A 148 10.42 10.31 -1.42
N ARG A 149 9.97 9.95 -2.63
CA ARG A 149 9.12 10.75 -3.52
C ARG A 149 7.80 10.02 -3.73
N PRO A 150 6.73 10.68 -4.21
CA PRO A 150 5.49 9.99 -4.53
C PRO A 150 5.75 8.85 -5.52
N GLN A 151 5.27 7.65 -5.21
CA GLN A 151 5.60 6.43 -5.96
C GLN A 151 4.46 6.05 -6.92
N VAL A 152 4.82 5.57 -8.11
CA VAL A 152 3.90 5.02 -9.10
C VAL A 152 4.50 3.77 -9.73
N THR A 153 3.81 2.63 -9.65
CA THR A 153 4.26 1.44 -10.41
C THR A 153 4.04 1.66 -11.89
N TRP A 154 5.03 1.42 -12.74
CA TRP A 154 4.91 1.59 -14.20
C TRP A 154 4.71 0.25 -14.92
N GLY A 155 5.11 -0.86 -14.32
CA GLY A 155 5.06 -2.20 -14.91
C GLY A 155 3.96 -3.11 -14.32
N THR A 156 4.21 -4.41 -14.38
CA THR A 156 3.27 -5.49 -13.97
C THR A 156 3.65 -6.15 -12.64
N SER A 157 4.59 -5.55 -11.90
CA SER A 157 5.02 -6.01 -10.58
C SER A 157 5.16 -4.81 -9.62
N PRO A 158 4.92 -4.97 -8.31
CA PRO A 158 5.15 -3.90 -7.34
C PRO A 158 6.59 -3.38 -7.29
N GLU A 159 7.60 -4.18 -7.68
CA GLU A 159 9.00 -3.71 -7.79
C GLU A 159 9.26 -2.82 -9.00
N MET A 160 8.39 -2.87 -10.01
CA MET A 160 8.47 -2.01 -11.20
C MET A 160 7.84 -0.66 -10.87
N VAL A 161 8.50 0.06 -9.97
CA VAL A 161 8.05 1.31 -9.37
C VAL A 161 9.10 2.40 -9.49
N LEU A 162 8.63 3.63 -9.67
CA LEU A 162 9.45 4.81 -9.86
C LEU A 162 8.85 6.00 -9.10
N SER A 163 9.67 7.04 -8.92
CA SER A 163 9.18 8.36 -8.51
C SER A 163 8.28 8.95 -9.59
N ILE A 164 7.32 9.79 -9.17
CA ILE A 164 6.52 10.64 -10.07
C ILE A 164 7.38 11.54 -10.98
N GLU A 165 8.62 11.83 -10.59
CA GLU A 165 9.58 12.66 -11.34
C GLU A 165 10.35 11.87 -12.41
N ASP A 166 10.29 10.54 -12.37
CA ASP A 166 11.10 9.68 -13.22
C ASP A 166 10.44 9.44 -14.60
N ARG A 167 11.15 8.68 -15.42
CA ARG A 167 10.71 8.22 -16.74
C ARG A 167 10.69 6.70 -16.79
N VAL A 168 9.72 6.17 -17.52
CA VAL A 168 9.58 4.75 -17.82
C VAL A 168 10.91 4.20 -18.37
N PRO A 169 11.40 3.05 -17.88
CA PRO A 169 12.70 2.53 -18.28
C PRO A 169 12.80 2.24 -19.78
N ASP A 170 14.02 2.37 -20.29
CA ASP A 170 14.36 2.09 -21.67
C ASP A 170 15.04 0.72 -21.76
N PRO A 171 14.40 -0.30 -22.36
CA PRO A 171 14.95 -1.65 -22.40
C PRO A 171 16.31 -1.71 -23.12
N ASP A 172 16.57 -0.83 -24.09
CA ASP A 172 17.85 -0.77 -24.82
C ASP A 172 19.03 -0.37 -23.90
N LYS A 173 18.74 0.27 -22.77
CA LYS A 173 19.74 0.68 -21.76
C LYS A 173 19.96 -0.37 -20.68
N GLU A 174 19.12 -1.41 -20.59
CA GLU A 174 19.28 -2.51 -19.64
C GLU A 174 20.29 -3.54 -20.20
N LYS A 175 21.33 -3.84 -19.43
CA LYS A 175 22.40 -4.75 -19.83
C LYS A 175 22.07 -6.21 -19.52
N ASP A 176 21.29 -6.46 -18.49
CA ASP A 176 20.85 -7.80 -18.12
C ASP A 176 19.72 -8.25 -19.05
N ALA A 177 19.95 -9.34 -19.79
CA ALA A 177 18.99 -9.82 -20.80
C ALA A 177 17.65 -10.25 -20.18
N SER A 178 17.65 -10.78 -18.95
CA SER A 178 16.42 -11.20 -18.28
C SER A 178 15.60 -9.98 -17.83
N LYS A 179 16.26 -8.98 -17.24
CA LYS A 179 15.61 -7.71 -16.87
C LYS A 179 15.12 -6.95 -18.10
N ARG A 180 15.91 -6.92 -19.18
CA ARG A 180 15.48 -6.30 -20.45
C ARG A 180 14.19 -6.93 -20.96
N ALA A 181 14.14 -8.26 -21.04
CA ALA A 181 12.94 -8.97 -21.47
C ALA A 181 11.74 -8.72 -20.54
N ALA A 182 11.97 -8.63 -19.22
CA ALA A 182 10.93 -8.29 -18.26
C ALA A 182 10.39 -6.85 -18.48
N ILE A 183 11.27 -5.89 -18.74
CA ILE A 183 10.89 -4.51 -19.08
C ILE A 183 10.08 -4.50 -20.38
N GLU A 184 10.56 -5.13 -21.46
CA GLU A 184 9.87 -5.18 -22.76
C GLU A 184 8.45 -5.77 -22.63
N ASN A 185 8.30 -6.87 -21.90
CA ASN A 185 7.00 -7.50 -21.65
C ASN A 185 6.08 -6.58 -20.83
N ALA A 186 6.60 -5.97 -19.77
CA ALA A 186 5.84 -5.04 -18.95
C ALA A 186 5.38 -3.82 -19.77
N LEU A 187 6.25 -3.22 -20.60
CA LEU A 187 5.91 -2.09 -21.46
C LEU A 187 4.84 -2.45 -22.49
N LYS A 188 4.96 -3.63 -23.12
CA LYS A 188 3.98 -4.15 -24.07
C LYS A 188 2.62 -4.33 -23.41
N TYR A 189 2.56 -4.99 -22.25
CA TYR A 189 1.32 -5.18 -21.50
C TYR A 189 0.71 -3.85 -21.08
N MET A 190 1.54 -3.01 -20.45
CA MET A 190 1.14 -1.71 -19.92
C MET A 190 0.86 -0.70 -21.01
N GLY A 191 1.20 -0.96 -22.28
CA GLY A 191 1.04 -0.01 -23.38
C GLY A 191 1.76 1.31 -23.09
N LEU A 192 3.00 1.23 -22.61
CA LEU A 192 3.85 2.38 -22.30
C LEU A 192 5.03 2.42 -23.26
N GLU A 193 5.39 3.63 -23.66
CA GLU A 193 6.59 3.89 -24.44
C GLU A 193 7.80 4.09 -23.52
N PRO A 194 9.00 3.61 -23.91
CA PRO A 194 10.25 3.93 -23.23
C PRO A 194 10.44 5.43 -23.02
N ASN A 195 11.05 5.83 -21.91
CA ASN A 195 11.36 7.21 -21.54
C ASN A 195 10.14 8.16 -21.37
N LYS A 196 8.91 7.65 -21.45
CA LYS A 196 7.70 8.42 -21.12
C LYS A 196 7.77 8.89 -19.67
N ALA A 197 7.50 10.16 -19.41
CA ALA A 197 7.49 10.67 -18.04
C ALA A 197 6.31 10.07 -17.26
N ILE A 198 6.52 9.72 -15.99
CA ILE A 198 5.48 9.09 -15.17
C ILE A 198 4.25 10.00 -15.04
N ASN A 199 4.49 11.31 -14.88
CA ASN A 199 3.42 12.30 -14.82
C ASN A 199 2.63 12.47 -16.15
N ASP A 200 3.14 12.02 -17.29
CA ASP A 200 2.42 12.08 -18.58
C ASP A 200 1.51 10.85 -18.83
N ILE A 201 1.47 9.91 -17.88
CA ILE A 201 0.64 8.70 -18.01
C ILE A 201 -0.81 9.05 -17.62
N ARG A 202 -1.68 9.05 -18.62
CA ARG A 202 -3.13 9.27 -18.46
C ARG A 202 -3.82 8.02 -17.94
N VAL A 203 -4.84 8.21 -17.11
CA VAL A 203 -5.64 7.13 -16.51
C VAL A 203 -7.08 7.15 -17.03
N ASP A 204 -7.68 5.97 -17.15
CA ASP A 204 -9.08 5.80 -17.55
C ASP A 204 -9.98 5.59 -16.33
N LYS A 205 -9.46 4.94 -15.29
CA LYS A 205 -10.19 4.61 -14.07
C LYS A 205 -9.35 4.93 -12.84
N VAL A 206 -10.02 5.18 -11.72
CA VAL A 206 -9.40 5.37 -10.41
C VAL A 206 -10.11 4.49 -9.39
N PHE A 207 -9.33 3.83 -8.54
CA PHE A 207 -9.82 3.01 -7.46
C PHE A 207 -9.12 3.36 -6.14
N ILE A 208 -9.89 3.98 -5.24
CA ILE A 208 -9.50 4.22 -3.85
C ILE A 208 -10.21 3.20 -2.97
N GLY A 209 -9.49 2.15 -2.62
CA GLY A 209 -10.01 1.01 -1.87
C GLY A 209 -8.95 -0.09 -1.69
N SER A 210 -9.34 -1.21 -1.07
CA SER A 210 -8.51 -2.37 -0.67
C SER A 210 -8.13 -2.40 0.81
N CYS A 211 -7.89 -3.59 1.35
CA CYS A 211 -7.41 -3.79 2.72
C CYS A 211 -6.08 -3.06 3.03
N THR A 212 -5.33 -2.66 1.99
CA THR A 212 -4.09 -1.89 2.10
C THR A 212 -4.33 -0.43 2.48
N ASN A 213 -5.27 0.23 1.78
CA ASN A 213 -5.51 1.67 1.85
C ASN A 213 -7.01 1.96 1.60
N SER A 214 -7.82 1.80 2.64
CA SER A 214 -9.28 2.09 2.65
C SER A 214 -9.80 2.33 4.07
N ARG A 215 -8.90 2.73 4.97
CA ARG A 215 -9.17 3.08 6.35
C ARG A 215 -9.59 4.54 6.43
N ILE A 216 -9.93 5.02 7.62
CA ILE A 216 -10.46 6.37 7.74
C ILE A 216 -9.40 7.42 7.39
N GLU A 217 -8.11 7.19 7.73
CA GLU A 217 -7.06 8.15 7.37
C GLU A 217 -6.83 8.24 5.86
N ASP A 218 -6.86 7.09 5.15
CA ASP A 218 -6.70 7.04 3.69
C ASP A 218 -7.80 7.87 3.00
N MET A 219 -9.04 7.79 3.51
CA MET A 219 -10.16 8.57 2.97
C MET A 219 -10.06 10.05 3.28
N ARG A 220 -9.60 10.41 4.48
CA ARG A 220 -9.39 11.81 4.85
C ARG A 220 -8.31 12.43 3.98
N GLU A 221 -7.23 11.70 3.74
CA GLU A 221 -6.13 12.11 2.85
C GLU A 221 -6.64 12.35 1.43
N ALA A 222 -7.31 11.36 0.83
CA ALA A 222 -7.90 11.48 -0.50
C ALA A 222 -8.92 12.63 -0.58
N ALA A 223 -9.81 12.77 0.41
CA ALA A 223 -10.80 13.84 0.46
C ALA A 223 -10.14 15.23 0.62
N ALA A 224 -9.04 15.35 1.35
CA ALA A 224 -8.30 16.59 1.48
C ALA A 224 -7.72 17.04 0.12
N VAL A 225 -7.16 16.10 -0.66
CA VAL A 225 -6.71 16.37 -2.03
C VAL A 225 -7.87 16.83 -2.91
N VAL A 226 -9.00 16.12 -2.89
CA VAL A 226 -10.20 16.50 -3.65
C VAL A 226 -10.65 17.93 -3.31
N LYS A 227 -10.69 18.28 -2.02
CA LYS A 227 -11.07 19.63 -1.57
C LYS A 227 -10.10 20.71 -2.04
N ARG A 228 -8.78 20.45 -1.95
CA ARG A 228 -7.74 21.42 -2.27
C ARG A 228 -7.62 21.69 -3.76
N MET A 229 -7.68 20.63 -4.58
CA MET A 229 -7.70 20.78 -6.03
C MET A 229 -9.01 21.40 -6.51
N GLY A 230 -10.12 21.05 -5.86
CA GLY A 230 -11.45 21.45 -6.30
C GLY A 230 -11.82 20.85 -7.66
N GLY A 231 -13.04 21.13 -8.13
CA GLY A 231 -13.52 20.63 -9.41
C GLY A 231 -14.11 19.21 -9.33
N ARG A 232 -14.12 18.52 -10.46
CA ARG A 232 -14.71 17.19 -10.63
C ARG A 232 -13.73 16.25 -11.34
N VAL A 233 -14.01 14.95 -11.27
CA VAL A 233 -13.31 13.89 -12.01
C VAL A 233 -13.12 14.32 -13.47
N ALA A 234 -11.90 14.17 -13.98
CA ALA A 234 -11.50 14.61 -15.31
C ALA A 234 -12.33 13.93 -16.40
N SER A 235 -12.56 14.61 -17.51
CA SER A 235 -13.41 14.11 -18.60
C SER A 235 -12.91 12.82 -19.27
N ASN A 236 -11.60 12.53 -19.19
CA ASN A 236 -11.04 11.26 -19.68
C ASN A 236 -11.13 10.11 -18.68
N VAL A 237 -11.46 10.37 -17.41
CA VAL A 237 -11.61 9.33 -16.39
C VAL A 237 -13.05 8.85 -16.42
N LYS A 238 -13.23 7.64 -16.95
CA LYS A 238 -14.53 6.99 -17.15
C LYS A 238 -15.20 6.58 -15.84
N LEU A 239 -14.40 6.25 -14.82
CA LEU A 239 -14.90 5.78 -13.53
C LEU A 239 -13.89 6.08 -12.42
N ALA A 240 -14.34 6.73 -11.35
CA ALA A 240 -13.57 6.90 -10.13
C ALA A 240 -14.35 6.34 -8.94
N LEU A 241 -13.79 5.32 -8.27
CA LEU A 241 -14.43 4.60 -7.18
C LEU A 241 -13.78 4.94 -5.84
N VAL A 242 -14.60 5.07 -4.80
CA VAL A 242 -14.15 5.02 -3.41
C VAL A 242 -14.89 3.92 -2.66
N VAL A 243 -14.12 2.98 -2.10
CA VAL A 243 -14.63 1.76 -1.46
C VAL A 243 -14.09 1.65 -0.04
N PRO A 244 -14.94 1.82 0.98
CA PRO A 244 -14.54 1.66 2.37
C PRO A 244 -14.02 0.25 2.71
N GLY A 245 -13.01 0.18 3.59
CA GLY A 245 -12.43 -1.09 4.01
C GLY A 245 -13.31 -1.91 4.94
N SER A 246 -14.29 -1.27 5.60
CA SER A 246 -15.26 -1.95 6.47
C SER A 246 -16.52 -1.11 6.65
N GLY A 247 -17.58 -1.73 7.18
CA GLY A 247 -18.80 -1.01 7.57
C GLY A 247 -18.54 0.07 8.61
N LEU A 248 -17.66 -0.18 9.59
CA LEU A 248 -17.31 0.81 10.61
C LEU A 248 -16.60 2.04 10.02
N VAL A 249 -15.65 1.82 9.10
CA VAL A 249 -14.97 2.92 8.40
C VAL A 249 -15.96 3.71 7.55
N LYS A 250 -16.90 3.03 6.86
CA LYS A 250 -17.94 3.70 6.07
C LYS A 250 -18.82 4.61 6.93
N VAL A 251 -19.36 4.09 8.03
CA VAL A 251 -20.20 4.86 8.96
C VAL A 251 -19.44 6.09 9.48
N GLN A 252 -18.17 5.91 9.85
CA GLN A 252 -17.33 7.01 10.29
C GLN A 252 -17.09 8.05 9.18
N ALA A 253 -16.74 7.62 7.97
CA ALA A 253 -16.50 8.49 6.83
C ALA A 253 -17.76 9.27 6.40
N GLU A 254 -18.93 8.65 6.54
CA GLU A 254 -20.23 9.29 6.27
C GLU A 254 -20.57 10.33 7.35
N ALA A 255 -20.35 9.99 8.63
CA ALA A 255 -20.51 10.94 9.74
C ALA A 255 -19.57 12.15 9.64
N GLU A 256 -18.36 11.96 9.10
CA GLU A 256 -17.40 13.04 8.83
C GLU A 256 -17.67 13.80 7.51
N GLY A 257 -18.70 13.41 6.75
CA GLY A 257 -19.07 14.04 5.48
C GLY A 257 -18.10 13.77 4.32
N LEU A 258 -17.16 12.84 4.46
CA LEU A 258 -16.16 12.54 3.43
C LEU A 258 -16.82 12.01 2.15
N HIS A 259 -17.87 11.21 2.30
CA HIS A 259 -18.61 10.68 1.15
C HIS A 259 -19.25 11.78 0.28
N GLU A 260 -19.66 12.91 0.86
CA GLU A 260 -20.21 14.03 0.08
C GLU A 260 -19.13 14.74 -0.72
N VAL A 261 -17.92 14.84 -0.18
CA VAL A 261 -16.76 15.40 -0.90
C VAL A 261 -16.48 14.59 -2.16
N PHE A 262 -16.46 13.26 -2.03
CA PHE A 262 -16.23 12.35 -3.15
C PHE A 262 -17.37 12.40 -4.17
N LYS A 263 -18.63 12.32 -3.71
CA LYS A 263 -19.80 12.39 -4.59
C LYS A 263 -19.90 13.71 -5.34
N ALA A 264 -19.62 14.84 -4.68
CA ALA A 264 -19.61 16.16 -5.30
C ALA A 264 -18.55 16.27 -6.41
N ALA A 265 -17.37 15.68 -6.19
CA ALA A 265 -16.33 15.60 -7.21
C ALA A 265 -16.65 14.59 -8.33
N GLY A 266 -17.69 13.77 -8.21
CA GLY A 266 -18.09 12.78 -9.23
C GLY A 266 -17.50 11.39 -9.05
N PHE A 267 -16.94 11.09 -7.87
CA PHE A 267 -16.60 9.72 -7.51
C PHE A 267 -17.86 8.94 -7.13
N GLU A 268 -17.86 7.64 -7.41
CA GLU A 268 -18.87 6.73 -6.92
C GLU A 268 -18.49 6.20 -5.53
N TRP A 269 -19.40 6.40 -4.58
CA TRP A 269 -19.25 5.93 -3.20
C TRP A 269 -19.85 4.54 -3.04
N ARG A 270 -19.02 3.52 -2.84
CA ARG A 270 -19.45 2.11 -2.82
C ARG A 270 -19.68 1.57 -1.41
N GLN A 271 -20.24 0.36 -1.35
CA GLN A 271 -20.33 -0.44 -0.13
C GLN A 271 -18.98 -1.11 0.16
N PRO A 272 -18.68 -1.43 1.43
CA PRO A 272 -17.41 -2.04 1.80
C PRO A 272 -17.25 -3.43 1.15
N GLY A 273 -16.06 -3.71 0.64
CA GLY A 273 -15.75 -5.00 0.02
C GLY A 273 -14.45 -4.99 -0.78
N CYS A 274 -14.03 -6.15 -1.29
CA CYS A 274 -12.80 -6.26 -2.09
C CYS A 274 -12.89 -5.48 -3.41
N SER A 275 -14.07 -5.41 -4.04
CA SER A 275 -14.30 -4.63 -5.27
C SER A 275 -13.19 -4.87 -6.32
N MET A 276 -12.69 -3.82 -6.97
CA MET A 276 -11.66 -3.87 -8.00
C MET A 276 -10.31 -4.39 -7.49
N CYS A 277 -10.03 -4.41 -6.18
CA CYS A 277 -8.79 -4.97 -5.64
C CYS A 277 -8.58 -6.45 -6.01
N LEU A 278 -9.69 -7.18 -6.20
CA LEU A 278 -9.70 -8.58 -6.65
C LEU A 278 -10.52 -8.80 -7.92
N ALA A 279 -11.29 -7.79 -8.36
CA ALA A 279 -12.15 -7.82 -9.55
C ALA A 279 -13.09 -9.05 -9.62
N MET A 280 -13.62 -9.47 -8.47
CA MET A 280 -14.61 -10.56 -8.40
C MET A 280 -16.03 -10.12 -8.74
N ASN A 281 -16.27 -8.81 -8.82
CA ASN A 281 -17.58 -8.23 -9.09
C ASN A 281 -17.52 -7.41 -10.40
N ALA A 282 -18.56 -6.62 -10.66
CA ALA A 282 -18.59 -5.75 -11.84
C ALA A 282 -17.54 -4.62 -11.81
N ASP A 283 -16.89 -4.37 -10.67
CA ASP A 283 -15.82 -3.38 -10.55
C ASP A 283 -14.53 -3.99 -11.14
N ARG A 284 -14.36 -3.87 -12.45
CA ARG A 284 -13.20 -4.38 -13.20
C ARG A 284 -12.75 -3.42 -14.30
N LEU A 285 -11.52 -3.64 -14.76
CA LEU A 285 -10.94 -3.01 -15.94
C LEU A 285 -11.29 -3.81 -17.19
N GLU A 286 -11.65 -3.09 -18.24
CA GLU A 286 -11.73 -3.66 -19.59
C GLU A 286 -10.35 -3.66 -20.26
N PRO A 287 -10.13 -4.49 -21.29
CA PRO A 287 -8.85 -4.56 -21.97
C PRO A 287 -8.33 -3.20 -22.44
N GLY A 288 -7.10 -2.88 -22.07
CA GLY A 288 -6.42 -1.64 -22.42
C GLY A 288 -6.69 -0.46 -21.48
N GLU A 289 -7.71 -0.54 -20.62
CA GLU A 289 -7.99 0.52 -19.63
C GLU A 289 -6.92 0.59 -18.54
N ARG A 290 -6.58 1.81 -18.14
CA ARG A 290 -5.58 2.09 -17.12
C ARG A 290 -6.18 2.60 -15.81
N CYS A 291 -5.76 2.00 -14.70
CA CYS A 291 -6.24 2.35 -13.36
C CYS A 291 -5.13 2.94 -12.47
N ALA A 292 -5.41 4.06 -11.82
CA ALA A 292 -4.71 4.47 -10.61
C ALA A 292 -5.38 3.78 -9.40
N SER A 293 -4.66 2.87 -8.74
CA SER A 293 -5.23 1.94 -7.78
C SER A 293 -4.48 1.99 -6.45
N THR A 294 -5.21 2.10 -5.34
CA THR A 294 -4.62 2.00 -3.99
C THR A 294 -4.51 0.54 -3.50
N SER A 295 -4.71 -0.43 -4.41
CA SER A 295 -4.46 -1.87 -4.20
C SER A 295 -2.99 -2.16 -3.86
N ASN A 296 -2.69 -3.37 -3.39
CA ASN A 296 -1.32 -3.86 -3.21
C ASN A 296 -0.75 -4.63 -4.41
N ARG A 297 -1.57 -5.01 -5.41
CA ARG A 297 -1.15 -5.90 -6.50
C ARG A 297 -1.57 -5.39 -7.88
N ASN A 298 -0.64 -5.41 -8.82
CA ASN A 298 -0.79 -4.96 -10.21
C ASN A 298 -0.33 -6.00 -11.27
N PHE A 299 -0.22 -7.27 -10.90
CA PHE A 299 0.08 -8.31 -11.89
C PHE A 299 -1.00 -8.42 -12.96
N GLU A 300 -0.60 -8.96 -14.11
CA GLU A 300 -1.46 -9.05 -15.29
C GLU A 300 -2.79 -9.74 -14.97
N GLY A 301 -3.90 -9.11 -15.37
CA GLY A 301 -5.24 -9.66 -15.15
C GLY A 301 -5.81 -9.43 -13.75
N ARG A 302 -5.04 -8.87 -12.80
CA ARG A 302 -5.46 -8.74 -11.40
C ARG A 302 -6.77 -7.98 -11.21
N GLN A 303 -6.91 -6.84 -11.88
CA GLN A 303 -8.12 -5.99 -11.78
C GLN A 303 -9.07 -6.17 -12.98
N GLY A 304 -8.87 -7.21 -13.79
CA GLY A 304 -9.58 -7.44 -15.05
C GLY A 304 -8.63 -7.87 -16.16
N ALA A 305 -9.08 -8.77 -17.04
CA ALA A 305 -8.28 -9.30 -18.13
C ALA A 305 -7.84 -8.18 -19.09
N GLY A 306 -6.54 -8.04 -19.31
CA GLY A 306 -5.96 -6.98 -20.15
C GLY A 306 -6.00 -5.57 -19.53
N GLY A 307 -6.43 -5.42 -18.28
CA GLY A 307 -6.45 -4.15 -17.55
C GLY A 307 -5.07 -3.76 -17.02
N ARG A 308 -4.73 -2.48 -17.08
CA ARG A 308 -3.39 -1.94 -16.75
C ARG A 308 -3.43 -1.20 -15.42
N THR A 309 -2.79 -1.75 -14.40
CA THR A 309 -2.91 -1.23 -13.03
C THR A 309 -1.63 -0.53 -12.57
N HIS A 310 -1.79 0.66 -11.98
CA HIS A 310 -0.71 1.39 -11.31
C HIS A 310 -1.01 1.49 -9.82
N LEU A 311 -0.11 1.00 -8.97
CA LEU A 311 -0.22 1.12 -7.53
C LEU A 311 0.27 2.50 -7.10
N VAL A 312 -0.56 3.19 -6.33
CA VAL A 312 -0.33 4.56 -5.88
C VAL A 312 -0.93 4.79 -4.49
N SER A 313 -0.55 5.89 -3.82
CA SER A 313 -1.15 6.34 -2.55
C SER A 313 -2.59 6.87 -2.74
N PRO A 314 -3.41 6.94 -1.67
CA PRO A 314 -4.74 7.56 -1.73
C PRO A 314 -4.72 9.00 -2.24
N ALA A 315 -3.77 9.83 -1.80
CA ALA A 315 -3.59 11.18 -2.34
C ALA A 315 -3.32 11.18 -3.84
N MET A 316 -2.41 10.33 -4.33
CA MET A 316 -2.07 10.24 -5.75
C MET A 316 -3.24 9.74 -6.59
N ALA A 317 -3.98 8.73 -6.11
CA ALA A 317 -5.17 8.23 -6.78
C ALA A 317 -6.24 9.33 -6.92
N ALA A 318 -6.53 10.04 -5.82
CA ALA A 318 -7.46 11.16 -5.83
C ALA A 318 -7.01 12.26 -6.80
N ALA A 319 -5.74 12.68 -6.72
CA ALA A 319 -5.21 13.71 -7.60
C ALA A 319 -5.26 13.31 -9.07
N ALA A 320 -4.93 12.05 -9.39
CA ALA A 320 -5.02 11.52 -10.74
C ALA A 320 -6.45 11.43 -11.27
N ALA A 321 -7.46 11.24 -10.41
CA ALA A 321 -8.86 11.27 -10.82
C ALA A 321 -9.29 12.66 -11.31
N LEU A 322 -8.83 13.72 -10.63
CA LEU A 322 -9.15 15.11 -10.97
C LEU A 322 -8.31 15.65 -12.13
N ALA A 323 -7.04 15.24 -12.24
CA ALA A 323 -6.15 15.67 -13.31
C ALA A 323 -6.28 14.83 -14.60
N GLY A 324 -6.72 13.57 -14.49
CA GLY A 324 -6.77 12.61 -15.60
C GLY A 324 -5.43 11.96 -15.96
N HIS A 325 -4.38 12.22 -15.20
CA HIS A 325 -3.02 11.66 -15.30
C HIS A 325 -2.31 11.75 -13.94
N PHE A 326 -1.17 11.07 -13.75
CA PHE A 326 -0.43 11.17 -12.48
C PHE A 326 0.17 12.56 -12.27
N VAL A 327 0.14 13.03 -11.03
CA VAL A 327 0.62 14.38 -10.65
C VAL A 327 1.47 14.32 -9.40
N ASP A 328 2.39 15.26 -9.26
CA ASP A 328 3.20 15.37 -8.05
C ASP A 328 2.38 15.93 -6.89
N ILE A 329 1.91 15.03 -6.02
CA ILE A 329 1.04 15.35 -4.88
C ILE A 329 1.66 16.28 -3.84
N ARG A 330 2.99 16.44 -3.84
CA ARG A 330 3.67 17.42 -2.97
C ARG A 330 3.29 18.86 -3.32
N ARG A 331 2.84 19.12 -4.55
CA ARG A 331 2.36 20.43 -5.00
C ARG A 331 0.93 20.75 -4.52
N ILE A 332 0.26 19.76 -3.92
CA ILE A 332 -1.11 19.84 -3.40
C ILE A 332 -1.12 19.70 -1.85
N ALA A 333 0.00 19.24 -1.27
CA ALA A 333 0.18 18.86 0.14
C ALA A 333 0.19 20.05 1.12
#